data_AF-A0A7S2VSM2-F1
#
_entry.id   AF-A0A7S2VSM2-F1
#
_cell.length_a   1.000
_cell.length_b   1.000
_cell.length_c   1.000
_cell.angle_alpha   90.00
_cell.angle_beta   90.00
_cell.angle_gamma   90.00
#
_symmetry.space_group_name_H-M   'P 1'
#
loop_
_entity.id
_entity.type
_entity.pdbx_description
1 polymer ?
#
loop_
_entity_poly.entity_id
_entity_poly.type
_entity_poly.pdbx_seq_one_letter_code
_entity_poly.pdbx_strand_id
1 'polypeptide(L)'
;AAIVLGLLLYCLQYCMMPNAWDTGMHDDWEIRALAFLGSISCGAGAGLVWTAEGVFFAESARRVAAATGEPLESKTTGLAAVFGVWSLGTECAVKVVGHVCLKAGFTTKKLFVSSLLLAFMATGATSFARPVHDTDAASGGGRCRRRLEALVMWADARIWLLSFLTVGFRLIVSLVQITIGYDFVRPIVGHDVMMLLSALSAGVGALMQMPLRRAAGRFGNAGNMALGSLAVVAAGALMLASDMQSIGLWFLAFYVVRGVIRGIWETTYMAVVANHFPDSASKAAFANLNMQAAISACLAWCLRIDLSDPLYCAMVVAVGCAIMPGFLGASMLQGARKDGAEQSSGNDKQDERDGRAHESV
;
A
#
# COMPACT_ATOMS: atom_id res chain seq x y z
N ALA A 1 -17.75 8.54 -1.72
CA ALA A 1 -17.63 9.63 -0.73
C ALA A 1 -16.23 9.71 -0.11
N ALA A 2 -15.76 8.67 0.60
CA ALA A 2 -14.45 8.70 1.27
C ALA A 2 -13.27 8.97 0.32
N ILE A 3 -13.23 8.32 -0.87
CA ILE A 3 -12.21 8.59 -1.89
C ILE A 3 -12.21 10.06 -2.32
N VAL A 4 -13.38 10.61 -2.67
CA VAL A 4 -13.52 12.01 -3.10
C VAL A 4 -13.07 12.98 -1.99
N LEU A 5 -13.50 12.76 -0.75
CA LEU A 5 -13.05 13.57 0.39
C LEU A 5 -11.52 13.48 0.56
N GLY A 6 -10.96 12.27 0.47
CA GLY A 6 -9.53 12.07 0.57
C GLY A 6 -8.74 12.77 -0.54
N LEU A 7 -9.23 12.74 -1.78
CA LEU A 7 -8.63 13.47 -2.90
C LEU A 7 -8.74 14.99 -2.74
N LEU A 8 -9.84 15.52 -2.20
CA LEU A 8 -9.96 16.93 -1.86
C LEU A 8 -8.95 17.35 -0.79
N LEU A 9 -8.71 16.51 0.22
CA LEU A 9 -7.66 16.74 1.22
C LEU A 9 -6.25 16.72 0.61
N TYR A 10 -5.99 15.87 -0.39
CA TYR A 10 -4.75 15.93 -1.19
C TYR A 10 -4.59 17.28 -1.90
N CYS A 11 -5.66 17.82 -2.49
CA CYS A 11 -5.61 19.13 -3.15
C CYS A 11 -5.16 20.25 -2.20
N LEU A 12 -5.50 20.18 -0.90
CA LEU A 12 -5.06 21.18 0.08
C LEU A 12 -3.53 21.23 0.20
N GLN A 13 -2.84 20.09 0.13
CA GLN A 13 -1.37 20.05 0.13
C GLN A 13 -0.79 20.80 -1.07
N TYR A 14 -1.35 20.60 -2.27
CA TYR A 14 -0.91 21.28 -3.48
C TYR A 14 -1.23 22.78 -3.47
N CYS A 15 -2.24 23.22 -2.71
CA CYS A 15 -2.50 24.64 -2.50
C CYS A 15 -1.50 25.27 -1.49
N MET A 16 -1.13 24.54 -0.44
CA MET A 16 -0.31 25.08 0.65
C MET A 16 1.20 25.06 0.34
N MET A 17 1.72 24.01 -0.29
CA MET A 17 3.16 23.83 -0.52
C MET A 17 3.81 24.85 -1.47
N PRO A 18 3.21 25.24 -2.62
CA PRO A 18 3.80 26.24 -3.51
C PRO A 18 3.89 27.61 -2.86
N ASN A 19 2.90 27.94 -2.03
CA ASN A 19 2.88 29.19 -1.28
C ASN A 19 3.96 29.20 -0.20
N ALA A 20 4.24 28.07 0.43
CA ALA A 20 5.35 27.95 1.38
C ALA A 20 6.73 28.12 0.70
N TRP A 21 6.87 27.78 -0.59
CA TRP A 21 8.15 27.77 -1.30
C TRP A 21 8.48 29.06 -2.06
N ASP A 22 7.48 29.79 -2.57
CA ASP A 22 7.67 30.87 -3.56
C ASP A 22 7.41 32.28 -3.02
N THR A 23 6.86 32.43 -1.82
CA THR A 23 6.25 33.70 -1.40
C THR A 23 7.21 34.75 -0.83
N GLY A 24 8.50 34.46 -0.68
CA GLY A 24 9.40 35.40 0.00
C GLY A 24 8.90 35.76 1.41
N MET A 25 8.10 34.88 2.03
CA MET A 25 7.64 35.03 3.40
C MET A 25 8.86 35.14 4.30
N HIS A 26 8.98 36.27 4.99
CA HIS A 26 10.11 36.58 5.86
C HIS A 26 10.05 35.81 7.18
N ASP A 27 8.86 35.33 7.56
CA ASP A 27 8.62 34.66 8.83
C ASP A 27 8.60 33.13 8.68
N ASP A 28 9.66 32.51 9.16
CA ASP A 28 9.88 31.06 9.20
C ASP A 28 8.70 30.24 9.74
N TRP A 29 7.92 30.80 10.68
CA TRP A 29 6.88 30.04 11.39
C TRP A 29 5.64 29.81 10.51
N GLU A 30 5.26 30.78 9.66
CA GLU A 30 4.09 30.67 8.80
C GLU A 30 4.30 29.62 7.70
N ILE A 31 5.50 29.60 7.10
CA ILE A 31 5.91 28.59 6.11
C ILE A 31 5.82 27.19 6.73
N ARG A 32 6.36 27.03 7.95
CA ARG A 32 6.34 25.75 8.68
C ARG A 32 4.90 25.34 9.02
N ALA A 33 4.05 26.28 9.45
CA ALA A 33 2.65 26.01 9.76
C ALA A 33 1.88 25.54 8.52
N LEU A 34 2.02 26.22 7.38
CA LEU A 34 1.39 25.83 6.11
C LEU A 34 1.87 24.47 5.62
N ALA A 35 3.19 24.21 5.68
CA ALA A 35 3.76 22.92 5.31
C ALA A 35 3.24 21.79 6.22
N PHE A 36 3.10 22.05 7.52
CA PHE A 36 2.61 21.08 8.49
C PHE A 36 1.11 20.76 8.28
N LEU A 37 0.27 21.79 8.12
CA LEU A 37 -1.15 21.62 7.82
C LEU A 37 -1.38 20.90 6.47
N GLY A 38 -0.60 21.26 5.44
CA GLY A 38 -0.61 20.59 4.15
C GLY A 38 -0.21 19.12 4.25
N SER A 39 0.76 18.79 5.10
CA SER A 39 1.20 17.41 5.33
C SER A 39 0.18 16.59 6.12
N ILE A 40 -0.45 17.17 7.16
CA ILE A 40 -1.52 16.50 7.92
C ILE A 40 -2.72 16.20 7.04
N SER A 41 -3.17 17.20 6.27
CA SER A 41 -4.31 17.04 5.35
C SER A 41 -4.02 15.98 4.30
N CYS A 42 -2.83 15.99 3.68
CA CYS A 42 -2.39 14.93 2.77
C CYS A 42 -2.41 13.54 3.44
N GLY A 43 -1.83 13.40 4.63
CA GLY A 43 -1.79 12.13 5.36
C GLY A 43 -3.19 11.59 5.68
N ALA A 44 -4.09 12.46 6.14
CA ALA A 44 -5.49 12.10 6.37
C ALA A 44 -6.20 11.71 5.05
N GLY A 45 -5.94 12.46 3.97
CA GLY A 45 -6.45 12.18 2.64
C GLY A 45 -6.00 10.82 2.11
N ALA A 46 -4.71 10.51 2.22
CA ALA A 46 -4.10 9.24 1.86
C ALA A 46 -4.77 8.07 2.58
N GLY A 47 -4.93 8.18 3.90
CA GLY A 47 -5.60 7.17 4.71
C GLY A 47 -7.04 6.90 4.26
N LEU A 48 -7.80 7.95 3.92
CA LEU A 48 -9.16 7.81 3.41
C LEU A 48 -9.21 7.18 2.01
N VAL A 49 -8.37 7.64 1.09
CA VAL A 49 -8.31 7.12 -0.29
C VAL A 49 -7.94 5.65 -0.28
N TRP A 50 -6.79 5.28 0.28
CA TRP A 50 -6.29 3.91 0.21
C TRP A 50 -7.16 2.92 0.98
N THR A 51 -7.80 3.35 2.08
CA THR A 51 -8.72 2.46 2.81
C THR A 51 -9.99 2.20 1.99
N ALA A 52 -10.58 3.24 1.41
CA ALA A 52 -11.79 3.10 0.61
C ALA A 52 -11.51 2.38 -0.72
N GLU A 53 -10.34 2.58 -1.31
CA GLU A 53 -9.87 1.88 -2.50
C GLU A 53 -9.72 0.38 -2.25
N GLY A 54 -9.11 -0.03 -1.13
CA GLY A 54 -9.00 -1.44 -0.77
C GLY A 54 -10.37 -2.12 -0.62
N VAL A 55 -11.34 -1.44 0.00
CA VAL A 55 -12.73 -1.92 0.10
C VAL A 55 -13.38 -2.04 -1.28
N PHE A 56 -13.26 -1.00 -2.10
CA PHE A 56 -13.79 -1.00 -3.47
C PHE A 56 -13.20 -2.14 -4.30
N PHE A 57 -11.90 -2.38 -4.18
CA PHE A 57 -11.18 -3.46 -4.83
C PHE A 57 -11.71 -4.83 -4.39
N ALA A 58 -11.78 -5.09 -3.07
CA ALA A 58 -12.24 -6.37 -2.54
C ALA A 58 -13.68 -6.70 -2.99
N GLU A 59 -14.56 -5.71 -2.96
CA GLU A 59 -15.95 -5.87 -3.38
C GLU A 59 -16.09 -6.04 -4.90
N SER A 60 -15.30 -5.32 -5.69
CA SER A 60 -15.26 -5.51 -7.15
C SER A 60 -14.82 -6.93 -7.50
N ALA A 61 -13.81 -7.46 -6.81
CA ALA A 61 -13.34 -8.82 -7.00
C ALA A 61 -14.41 -9.86 -6.64
N ARG A 62 -15.15 -9.66 -5.53
CA ARG A 62 -16.28 -10.52 -5.15
C ARG A 62 -17.37 -10.55 -6.22
N ARG A 63 -17.78 -9.38 -6.74
CA ARG A 63 -18.81 -9.30 -7.78
C ARG A 63 -18.38 -9.98 -9.08
N VAL A 64 -17.13 -9.75 -9.49
CA VAL A 64 -16.59 -10.39 -10.70
C VAL A 64 -16.49 -11.90 -10.52
N ALA A 65 -16.04 -12.38 -9.35
CA ALA A 65 -16.00 -13.80 -9.04
C ALA A 65 -17.40 -14.42 -9.08
N ALA A 66 -18.38 -13.80 -8.41
CA ALA A 66 -19.78 -14.26 -8.42
C ALA A 66 -20.39 -14.28 -9.83
N ALA A 67 -20.16 -13.24 -10.64
CA ALA A 67 -20.70 -13.14 -12.00
C ALA A 67 -20.05 -14.14 -12.99
N THR A 68 -18.82 -14.57 -12.73
CA THR A 68 -18.07 -15.49 -13.63
C THR A 68 -18.05 -16.94 -13.14
N GLY A 69 -18.47 -17.20 -11.90
CA GLY A 69 -18.36 -18.52 -11.28
C GLY A 69 -16.92 -18.96 -10.98
N GLU A 70 -15.95 -18.04 -11.06
CA GLU A 70 -14.55 -18.33 -10.79
C GLU A 70 -14.17 -18.09 -9.31
N PRO A 71 -13.11 -18.75 -8.80
CA PRO A 71 -12.64 -18.53 -7.44
C PRO A 71 -12.27 -17.06 -7.15
N LEU A 72 -12.66 -16.55 -5.98
CA LEU A 72 -12.37 -15.19 -5.54
C LEU A 72 -10.88 -14.86 -5.60
N GLU A 73 -10.01 -15.77 -5.15
CA GLU A 73 -8.56 -15.57 -5.14
C GLU A 73 -7.97 -15.32 -6.55
N SER A 74 -8.52 -15.99 -7.57
CA SER A 74 -8.11 -15.77 -8.97
C SER A 74 -8.49 -14.36 -9.42
N LYS A 75 -9.70 -13.90 -9.09
CA LYS A 75 -10.20 -12.57 -9.48
C LYS A 75 -9.53 -11.44 -8.70
N THR A 76 -9.29 -11.60 -7.40
CA THR A 76 -8.55 -10.60 -6.60
C THR A 76 -7.16 -10.41 -7.19
N THR A 77 -6.42 -11.49 -7.43
CA THR A 77 -5.08 -11.44 -8.05
C THR A 77 -5.10 -10.77 -9.43
N GLY A 78 -6.05 -11.15 -10.28
CA GLY A 78 -6.16 -10.61 -11.64
C GLY A 78 -6.47 -9.10 -11.66
N LEU A 79 -7.45 -8.67 -10.87
CA LEU A 79 -7.81 -7.26 -10.75
C LEU A 79 -6.71 -6.43 -10.09
N ALA A 80 -6.04 -6.98 -9.08
CA ALA A 80 -4.94 -6.30 -8.39
C ALA A 80 -3.80 -6.00 -9.37
N ALA A 81 -3.42 -6.98 -10.20
CA ALA A 81 -2.40 -6.79 -11.23
C ALA A 81 -2.79 -5.69 -12.25
N VAL A 82 -4.04 -5.67 -12.73
CA VAL A 82 -4.52 -4.63 -13.65
C VAL A 82 -4.48 -3.26 -12.99
N PHE A 83 -4.96 -3.17 -11.75
CA PHE A 83 -4.91 -1.94 -10.96
C PHE A 83 -3.47 -1.45 -10.79
N GLY A 84 -2.55 -2.33 -10.40
CA GLY A 84 -1.14 -2.01 -10.21
C GLY A 84 -0.46 -1.47 -11.48
N VAL A 85 -0.80 -2.01 -12.67
CA VAL A 85 -0.27 -1.50 -13.94
C VAL A 85 -0.71 -0.06 -14.15
N TRP A 86 -1.99 0.23 -13.99
CA TRP A 86 -2.53 1.58 -14.20
C TRP A 86 -2.05 2.56 -13.14
N SER A 87 -2.08 2.18 -11.87
CA SER A 87 -1.67 3.04 -10.75
C SER A 87 -0.18 3.40 -10.86
N LEU A 88 0.70 2.41 -10.88
CA LEU A 88 2.16 2.64 -10.93
C LEU A 88 2.64 3.13 -12.29
N GLY A 89 1.98 2.70 -13.38
CA GLY A 89 2.29 3.16 -14.74
C GLY A 89 1.95 4.64 -14.91
N THR A 90 0.79 5.08 -14.41
CA THR A 90 0.40 6.50 -14.43
C THR A 90 1.34 7.32 -13.56
N GLU A 91 1.70 6.84 -12.36
CA GLU A 91 2.68 7.51 -11.51
C GLU A 91 4.04 7.67 -12.21
N CYS A 92 4.53 6.61 -12.87
CA CYS A 92 5.77 6.66 -13.65
C CYS A 92 5.67 7.73 -14.76
N ALA A 93 4.59 7.72 -15.55
CA ALA A 93 4.37 8.67 -16.61
C ALA A 93 4.33 10.13 -16.09
N VAL A 94 3.59 10.38 -15.01
CA VAL A 94 3.51 11.72 -14.39
C VAL A 94 4.88 12.21 -13.93
N LYS A 95 5.70 11.34 -13.31
CA LYS A 95 7.05 11.73 -12.89
C LYS A 95 8.00 11.99 -14.06
N VAL A 96 7.91 11.20 -15.13
CA VAL A 96 8.71 11.42 -16.36
C VAL A 96 8.30 12.73 -17.02
N VAL A 97 7.00 12.98 -17.18
CA VAL A 97 6.48 14.24 -17.73
C VAL A 97 6.93 15.43 -16.86
N GLY A 98 6.81 15.30 -15.53
CA GLY A 98 7.29 16.32 -14.59
C GLY A 98 8.78 16.63 -14.77
N HIS A 99 9.61 15.61 -14.96
CA HIS A 99 11.03 15.80 -15.25
C HIS A 99 11.29 16.51 -16.58
N VAL A 100 10.61 16.10 -17.66
CA VAL A 100 10.73 16.75 -18.97
C VAL A 100 10.31 18.22 -18.89
N CYS A 101 9.22 18.53 -18.18
CA CYS A 101 8.78 19.90 -17.96
C CYS A 101 9.80 20.74 -17.19
N LEU A 102 10.41 20.20 -16.12
CA LEU A 102 11.50 20.90 -15.41
C LEU A 102 12.67 21.20 -16.35
N LYS A 103 13.09 20.22 -17.17
CA LYS A 103 14.16 20.42 -18.17
C LYS A 103 13.79 21.42 -19.25
N ALA A 104 12.50 21.56 -19.57
CA ALA A 104 11.98 22.58 -20.47
C ALA A 104 11.83 23.97 -19.80
N GLY A 105 12.30 24.16 -18.57
CA GLY A 105 12.26 25.44 -17.86
C GLY A 105 10.95 25.74 -17.14
N PHE A 106 10.09 24.74 -16.92
CA PHE A 106 8.92 24.93 -16.06
C PHE A 106 9.40 25.11 -14.61
N THR A 107 8.84 26.11 -13.93
CA THR A 107 9.10 26.30 -12.51
C THR A 107 8.36 25.23 -11.69
N THR A 108 8.88 24.91 -10.52
CA THR A 108 8.23 23.99 -9.56
C THR A 108 6.77 24.42 -9.30
N LYS A 109 6.51 25.72 -9.13
CA LYS A 109 5.16 26.26 -8.98
C LYS A 109 4.22 25.89 -10.12
N LYS A 110 4.66 26.01 -11.38
CA LYS A 110 3.85 25.62 -12.54
C LYS A 110 3.49 24.12 -12.47
N LEU A 111 4.44 23.27 -12.08
CA LEU A 111 4.18 21.83 -11.92
C LEU A 111 3.18 21.53 -10.80
N PHE A 112 3.27 22.22 -9.67
CA PHE A 112 2.30 22.08 -8.59
C PHE A 112 0.90 22.52 -9.02
N VAL A 113 0.78 23.65 -9.73
CA VAL A 113 -0.52 24.11 -10.28
C VAL A 113 -1.08 23.11 -11.29
N SER A 114 -0.26 22.59 -12.21
CA SER A 114 -0.68 21.56 -13.15
C SER A 114 -1.13 20.27 -12.44
N SER A 115 -0.41 19.87 -11.39
CA SER A 115 -0.75 18.68 -10.58
C SER A 115 -2.06 18.89 -9.81
N LEU A 116 -2.29 20.10 -9.27
CA LEU A 116 -3.55 20.46 -8.61
C LEU A 116 -4.74 20.40 -9.57
N LEU A 117 -4.60 20.93 -10.79
CA LEU A 117 -5.63 20.85 -11.82
C LEU A 117 -5.94 19.40 -12.19
N LEU A 118 -4.89 18.57 -12.37
CA LEU A 118 -5.05 17.14 -12.63
C LEU A 118 -5.75 16.43 -11.47
N ALA A 119 -5.41 16.76 -10.21
CA ALA A 119 -6.04 16.21 -9.03
C ALA A 119 -7.53 16.60 -8.93
N PHE A 120 -7.90 17.84 -9.25
CA PHE A 120 -9.30 18.26 -9.32
C PHE A 120 -10.07 17.52 -10.42
N MET A 121 -9.48 17.37 -11.61
CA MET A 121 -10.10 16.60 -12.70
C MET A 121 -10.30 15.14 -12.30
N ALA A 122 -9.31 14.51 -11.67
CA ALA A 122 -9.42 13.14 -11.17
C ALA A 122 -10.48 13.01 -10.06
N THR A 123 -10.57 14.01 -9.16
CA THR A 123 -11.60 14.08 -8.11
C THR A 123 -13.00 14.20 -8.73
N GLY A 124 -13.15 15.06 -9.74
CA GLY A 124 -14.38 15.21 -10.51
C GLY A 124 -14.78 13.92 -11.20
N ALA A 125 -13.87 13.28 -11.93
CA ALA A 125 -14.14 11.99 -12.57
C ALA A 125 -14.56 10.91 -11.55
N THR A 126 -13.92 10.89 -10.38
CA THR A 126 -14.22 9.92 -9.31
C THR A 126 -15.58 10.18 -8.65
N SER A 127 -16.09 11.41 -8.65
CA SER A 127 -17.41 11.71 -8.09
C SER A 127 -18.56 11.12 -8.91
N PHE A 128 -18.32 10.86 -10.22
CA PHE A 128 -19.25 10.17 -11.11
C PHE A 128 -19.11 8.64 -11.09
N ALA A 129 -18.10 8.11 -10.39
CA ALA A 129 -17.95 6.67 -10.24
C ALA A 129 -19.14 6.09 -9.46
N ARG A 130 -19.76 5.04 -10.02
CA ARG A 130 -20.93 4.42 -9.37
C ARG A 130 -20.53 3.85 -8.01
N PRO A 131 -21.28 4.18 -6.94
CA PRO A 131 -21.03 3.60 -5.65
C PRO A 131 -21.25 2.09 -5.74
N VAL A 132 -20.31 1.35 -5.17
CA VAL A 132 -20.47 -0.07 -4.99
C VAL A 132 -21.39 -0.23 -3.79
N HIS A 133 -22.66 -0.55 -4.04
CA HIS A 133 -23.66 -0.67 -2.96
C HIS A 133 -23.23 -1.77 -1.97
N ASP A 134 -22.99 -1.40 -0.72
CA ASP A 134 -22.84 -2.36 0.37
C ASP A 134 -24.15 -3.13 0.50
N THR A 135 -24.17 -4.39 0.05
CA THR A 135 -25.31 -5.30 0.24
C THR A 135 -25.53 -5.63 1.72
N ASP A 136 -24.54 -5.37 2.58
CA ASP A 136 -24.53 -5.83 3.97
C ASP A 136 -24.80 -4.72 5.01
N ALA A 137 -25.11 -3.49 4.56
CA ALA A 137 -25.35 -2.34 5.44
C ALA A 137 -26.54 -2.51 6.41
N ALA A 138 -27.38 -3.53 6.18
CA ALA A 138 -28.56 -3.86 6.97
C ALA A 138 -28.31 -4.72 8.22
N SER A 139 -27.07 -5.19 8.48
CA SER A 139 -26.80 -5.93 9.72
C SER A 139 -26.95 -4.98 10.93
N GLY A 140 -27.95 -5.24 11.77
CA GLY A 140 -28.45 -4.38 12.86
C GLY A 140 -27.49 -4.11 14.04
N GLY A 141 -26.18 -4.11 13.83
CA GLY A 141 -25.19 -3.76 14.84
C GLY A 141 -25.26 -2.27 15.23
N GLY A 142 -25.20 -1.99 16.53
CA GLY A 142 -25.20 -0.62 17.05
C GLY A 142 -24.09 0.26 16.47
N ARG A 143 -24.40 1.52 16.15
CA ARG A 143 -23.49 2.52 15.54
C ARG A 143 -22.11 2.63 16.23
N CYS A 144 -22.04 2.40 17.54
CA CYS A 144 -20.79 2.47 18.29
C CYS A 144 -19.84 1.31 17.94
N ARG A 145 -20.36 0.08 17.80
CA ARG A 145 -19.55 -1.10 17.44
C ARG A 145 -18.92 -0.92 16.07
N ARG A 146 -19.66 -0.38 15.09
CA ARG A 146 -19.16 -0.09 13.73
C ARG A 146 -17.96 0.87 13.72
N ARG A 147 -17.86 1.78 14.70
CA ARG A 147 -16.75 2.73 14.79
C ARG A 147 -15.48 2.10 15.38
N LEU A 148 -15.63 1.03 16.16
CA LEU A 148 -14.53 0.35 16.84
C LEU A 148 -14.06 -0.91 16.11
N GLU A 149 -14.66 -1.27 14.97
CA GLU A 149 -14.30 -2.47 14.19
C GLU A 149 -12.80 -2.53 13.84
N ALA A 150 -12.19 -1.39 13.48
CA ALA A 150 -10.75 -1.32 13.22
C ALA A 150 -9.90 -1.67 14.45
N LEU A 151 -10.32 -1.25 15.65
CA LEU A 151 -9.61 -1.55 16.90
C LEU A 151 -9.88 -3.00 17.35
N VAL A 152 -11.09 -3.51 17.14
CA VAL A 152 -11.41 -4.93 17.42
C VAL A 152 -10.51 -5.86 16.60
N MET A 153 -10.15 -5.46 15.37
CA MET A 153 -9.20 -6.22 14.55
C MET A 153 -7.78 -6.30 15.12
N TRP A 154 -7.40 -5.46 16.10
CA TRP A 154 -6.08 -5.56 16.73
C TRP A 154 -5.93 -6.84 17.55
N ALA A 155 -7.02 -7.47 17.97
CA ALA A 155 -7.00 -8.78 18.61
C ALA A 155 -6.75 -9.92 17.60
N ASP A 156 -6.91 -9.69 16.30
CA ASP A 156 -6.67 -10.71 15.28
C ASP A 156 -5.18 -10.76 14.90
N ALA A 157 -4.47 -11.77 15.37
CA ALA A 157 -3.03 -11.92 15.15
C ALA A 157 -2.61 -11.87 13.66
N ARG A 158 -3.52 -12.23 12.73
CA ARG A 158 -3.24 -12.19 11.29
C ARG A 158 -2.89 -10.79 10.80
N ILE A 159 -3.49 -9.73 11.37
CA ILE A 159 -3.21 -8.35 10.94
C ILE A 159 -1.77 -7.93 11.25
N TRP A 160 -1.22 -8.44 12.34
CA TRP A 160 0.16 -8.17 12.77
C TRP A 160 1.15 -9.05 12.02
N LEU A 161 0.82 -10.32 11.82
CA LEU A 161 1.64 -11.24 11.05
C LEU A 161 1.79 -10.81 9.58
N LEU A 162 0.74 -10.27 8.98
CA LEU A 162 0.81 -9.71 7.62
C LEU A 162 1.51 -8.35 7.57
N SER A 163 1.69 -7.65 8.70
CA SER A 163 2.25 -6.29 8.73
C SER A 163 3.73 -6.22 8.32
N PHE A 164 4.49 -7.31 8.45
CA PHE A 164 5.93 -7.32 8.16
C PHE A 164 6.26 -6.85 6.74
N LEU A 165 5.44 -7.19 5.73
CA LEU A 165 5.68 -6.70 4.36
C LEU A 165 5.48 -5.19 4.26
N THR A 166 4.49 -4.65 4.97
CA THR A 166 4.25 -3.20 5.04
C THR A 166 5.40 -2.49 5.74
N VAL A 167 5.85 -3.01 6.89
CA VAL A 167 7.00 -2.46 7.63
C VAL A 167 8.25 -2.51 6.75
N GLY A 168 8.56 -3.66 6.17
CA GLY A 168 9.74 -3.87 5.32
C GLY A 168 9.73 -2.96 4.09
N PHE A 169 8.58 -2.80 3.42
CA PHE A 169 8.44 -1.87 2.31
C PHE A 169 8.73 -0.42 2.73
N ARG A 170 8.22 0.04 3.87
CA ARG A 170 8.44 1.42 4.34
C ARG A 170 9.88 1.68 4.79
N LEU A 171 10.52 0.70 5.45
CA LEU A 171 11.95 0.77 5.75
C LEU A 171 12.78 0.90 4.47
N ILE A 172 12.45 0.15 3.42
CA ILE A 172 13.17 0.24 2.13
C ILE A 172 12.88 1.55 1.39
N VAL A 173 11.65 2.05 1.43
CA VAL A 173 11.35 3.37 0.88
C VAL A 173 12.23 4.43 1.53
N SER A 174 12.36 4.40 2.86
CA SER A 174 13.22 5.32 3.61
C SER A 174 14.71 5.11 3.28
N LEU A 175 15.20 3.87 3.28
CA LEU A 175 16.58 3.53 2.89
C LEU A 175 16.94 4.08 1.51
N VAL A 176 16.09 3.84 0.52
CA VAL A 176 16.36 4.24 -0.87
C VAL A 176 16.19 5.74 -1.08
N GLN A 177 15.22 6.38 -0.44
CA GLN A 177 14.99 7.83 -0.63
C GLN A 177 15.96 8.69 0.16
N ILE A 178 16.16 8.37 1.43
CA ILE A 178 17.00 9.15 2.33
C ILE A 178 18.44 8.74 2.09
N THR A 179 18.80 7.49 2.40
CA THR A 179 20.21 7.09 2.36
C THR A 179 20.76 7.02 0.94
N ILE A 180 20.25 6.12 0.10
CA ILE A 180 20.77 5.96 -1.27
C ILE A 180 20.55 7.25 -2.07
N GLY A 181 19.35 7.82 -1.99
CA GLY A 181 18.95 8.97 -2.77
C GLY A 181 19.64 10.27 -2.37
N TYR A 182 19.52 10.66 -1.11
CA TYR A 182 19.99 11.95 -0.63
C TYR A 182 21.49 11.95 -0.34
N ASP A 183 21.99 10.91 0.33
CA ASP A 183 23.37 10.87 0.82
C ASP A 183 24.36 10.47 -0.28
N PHE A 184 23.98 9.53 -1.17
CA PHE A 184 24.91 8.98 -2.17
C PHE A 184 24.64 9.44 -3.61
N VAL A 185 23.39 9.37 -4.07
CA VAL A 185 23.05 9.63 -5.47
C VAL A 185 23.04 11.13 -5.77
N ARG A 186 22.36 11.94 -4.95
CA ARG A 186 22.21 13.38 -5.19
C ARG A 186 23.55 14.11 -5.37
N PRO A 187 24.62 13.86 -4.59
CA PRO A 187 25.92 14.50 -4.81
C PRO A 187 26.59 14.14 -6.14
N ILE A 188 26.33 12.94 -6.68
CA ILE A 188 27.00 12.42 -7.88
C ILE A 188 26.27 12.85 -9.15
N VAL A 189 24.94 12.63 -9.20
CA VAL A 189 24.15 12.84 -10.43
C VAL A 189 23.30 14.12 -10.41
N GLY A 190 23.26 14.82 -9.29
CA GLY A 190 22.47 16.03 -9.11
C GLY A 190 21.00 15.80 -8.74
N HIS A 191 20.31 16.88 -8.42
CA HIS A 191 18.93 16.85 -7.93
C HIS A 191 17.92 16.39 -8.98
N ASP A 192 18.13 16.77 -10.25
CA ASP A 192 17.15 16.55 -11.32
C ASP A 192 16.88 15.07 -11.60
N VAL A 193 17.89 14.20 -11.38
CA VAL A 193 17.82 12.76 -11.67
C VAL A 193 17.00 12.02 -10.62
N MET A 194 16.83 12.57 -9.42
CA MET A 194 16.10 11.94 -8.31
C MET A 194 14.64 11.61 -8.67
N MET A 195 14.00 12.49 -9.45
CA MET A 195 12.64 12.27 -9.92
C MET A 195 12.56 11.12 -10.93
N LEU A 196 13.54 11.00 -11.84
CA LEU A 196 13.61 9.87 -12.78
C LEU A 196 13.86 8.54 -12.07
N LEU A 197 14.71 8.53 -11.03
CA LEU A 197 14.93 7.31 -10.24
C LEU A 197 13.68 6.90 -9.45
N SER A 198 12.93 7.87 -8.94
CA SER A 198 11.61 7.63 -8.34
C SER A 198 10.58 7.13 -9.36
N ALA A 199 10.68 7.58 -10.62
CA ALA A 199 9.88 7.07 -11.74
C ALA A 199 10.27 5.63 -12.09
N LEU A 200 11.56 5.32 -12.12
CA LEU A 200 12.09 3.97 -12.36
C LEU A 200 11.48 2.95 -11.38
N SER A 201 11.44 3.25 -10.08
CA SER A 201 10.80 2.34 -9.12
C SER A 201 9.31 2.10 -9.42
N ALA A 202 8.56 3.13 -9.81
CA ALA A 202 7.15 2.97 -10.20
C ALA A 202 7.02 2.16 -11.51
N GLY A 203 7.86 2.46 -12.51
CA GLY A 203 7.91 1.76 -13.79
C GLY A 203 8.23 0.27 -13.62
N VAL A 204 9.25 -0.08 -12.82
CA VAL A 204 9.57 -1.48 -12.49
C VAL A 204 8.39 -2.14 -11.79
N GLY A 205 7.77 -1.48 -10.81
CA GLY A 205 6.59 -2.00 -10.13
C GLY A 205 5.42 -2.25 -11.08
N ALA A 206 5.19 -1.38 -12.07
CA ALA A 206 4.17 -1.56 -13.11
C ALA A 206 4.51 -2.73 -14.06
N LEU A 207 5.76 -2.83 -14.50
CA LEU A 207 6.23 -3.91 -15.38
C LEU A 207 6.15 -5.29 -14.69
N MET A 208 6.37 -5.33 -13.39
CA MET A 208 6.31 -6.57 -12.60
C MET A 208 4.89 -7.13 -12.43
N GLN A 209 3.84 -6.36 -12.70
CA GLN A 209 2.48 -6.82 -12.44
C GLN A 209 2.05 -8.05 -13.25
N MET A 210 2.44 -8.10 -14.52
CA MET A 210 2.11 -9.26 -15.38
C MET A 210 2.90 -10.52 -15.00
N PRO A 211 4.23 -10.45 -14.76
CA PRO A 211 4.97 -11.56 -14.15
C PRO A 211 4.39 -12.03 -12.81
N LEU A 212 4.09 -11.10 -11.89
CA LEU A 212 3.54 -11.43 -10.56
C LEU A 212 2.17 -12.10 -10.66
N ARG A 213 1.31 -11.67 -11.59
CA ARG A 213 0.03 -12.33 -11.87
C ARG A 213 0.23 -13.77 -12.35
N ARG A 214 1.15 -14.00 -13.28
CA ARG A 214 1.45 -15.36 -13.78
C ARG A 214 2.04 -16.25 -12.70
N ALA A 215 2.96 -15.70 -11.90
CA ALA A 215 3.54 -16.40 -10.77
C ALA A 215 2.48 -16.78 -9.73
N ALA A 216 1.57 -15.86 -9.39
CA ALA A 216 0.46 -16.14 -8.48
C ALA A 216 -0.50 -17.21 -9.03
N GLY A 217 -0.77 -17.24 -10.33
CA GLY A 217 -1.58 -18.30 -10.94
C GLY A 217 -0.95 -19.69 -10.87
N ARG A 218 0.39 -19.79 -10.74
CA ARG A 218 1.11 -21.06 -10.69
C ARG A 218 1.47 -21.50 -9.26
N PHE A 219 1.88 -20.56 -8.41
CA PHE A 219 2.42 -20.82 -7.08
C PHE A 219 1.54 -20.26 -5.95
N GLY A 220 0.39 -19.67 -6.29
CA GLY A 220 -0.42 -18.90 -5.36
C GLY A 220 0.26 -17.61 -4.92
N ASN A 221 -0.40 -16.88 -4.03
CA ASN A 221 0.15 -15.64 -3.48
C ASN A 221 1.42 -15.85 -2.62
N ALA A 222 1.62 -17.07 -2.12
CA ALA A 222 2.80 -17.46 -1.33
C ALA A 222 4.12 -17.24 -2.09
N GLY A 223 4.18 -17.59 -3.38
CA GLY A 223 5.39 -17.40 -4.19
C GLY A 223 5.78 -15.93 -4.33
N ASN A 224 4.80 -15.06 -4.52
CA ASN A 224 5.03 -13.61 -4.61
C ASN A 224 5.41 -13.01 -3.24
N MET A 225 4.84 -13.50 -2.13
CA MET A 225 5.24 -13.09 -0.78
C MET A 225 6.68 -13.49 -0.46
N ALA A 226 7.10 -14.70 -0.87
CA ALA A 226 8.49 -15.15 -0.75
C ALA A 226 9.44 -14.27 -1.58
N LEU A 227 9.05 -13.91 -2.81
CA LEU A 227 9.81 -12.96 -3.63
C LEU A 227 9.93 -11.58 -2.96
N GLY A 228 8.86 -11.10 -2.32
CA GLY A 228 8.87 -9.86 -1.55
C GLY A 228 9.83 -9.92 -0.37
N SER A 229 9.80 -11.02 0.39
CA SER A 229 10.74 -11.30 1.48
C SER A 229 12.20 -11.29 1.01
N LEU A 230 12.51 -12.03 -0.06
CA LEU A 230 13.85 -12.08 -0.65
C LEU A 230 14.31 -10.71 -1.15
N ALA A 231 13.44 -9.94 -1.80
CA ALA A 231 13.76 -8.60 -2.28
C ALA A 231 14.06 -7.64 -1.12
N VAL A 232 13.32 -7.74 -0.01
CA VAL A 232 13.57 -6.93 1.19
C VAL A 232 14.93 -7.27 1.82
N VAL A 233 15.21 -8.57 1.99
CA VAL A 233 16.51 -9.05 2.48
C VAL A 233 17.65 -8.61 1.56
N ALA A 234 17.47 -8.76 0.25
CA ALA A 234 18.46 -8.37 -0.75
C ALA A 234 18.78 -6.87 -0.67
N ALA A 235 17.79 -5.99 -0.48
CA ALA A 235 18.04 -4.56 -0.35
C ALA A 235 18.97 -4.24 0.83
N GLY A 236 18.70 -4.79 2.02
CA GLY A 236 19.54 -4.57 3.19
C GLY A 236 20.92 -5.22 3.05
N ALA A 237 20.98 -6.45 2.54
CA ALA A 237 22.24 -7.17 2.35
C ALA A 237 23.15 -6.52 1.29
N LEU A 238 22.58 -6.04 0.18
CA LEU A 238 23.32 -5.31 -0.84
C LEU A 238 23.99 -4.08 -0.26
N MET A 239 23.30 -3.32 0.59
CA MET A 239 23.90 -2.14 1.21
C MET A 239 24.99 -2.48 2.23
N LEU A 240 24.83 -3.56 2.99
CA LEU A 240 25.86 -4.03 3.92
C LEU A 240 27.12 -4.56 3.20
N ALA A 241 26.94 -5.16 2.03
CA ALA A 241 28.03 -5.76 1.26
C ALA A 241 28.71 -4.80 0.29
N SER A 242 28.10 -3.65 -0.01
CA SER A 242 28.62 -2.71 -1.01
C SER A 242 29.43 -1.60 -0.34
N ASP A 243 30.58 -1.27 -0.94
CA ASP A 243 31.22 0.01 -0.69
C ASP A 243 30.40 1.12 -1.40
N MET A 244 29.59 1.82 -0.62
CA MET A 244 28.71 2.87 -1.11
C MET A 244 29.46 4.05 -1.75
N GLN A 245 30.75 4.25 -1.42
CA GLN A 245 31.56 5.30 -2.02
C GLN A 245 31.97 4.97 -3.45
N SER A 246 32.14 3.68 -3.76
CA SER A 246 32.55 3.18 -5.09
C SER A 246 31.40 2.57 -5.90
N ILE A 247 30.15 2.72 -5.45
CA ILE A 247 29.01 1.97 -6.02
C ILE A 247 28.72 2.31 -7.49
N GLY A 248 29.11 3.50 -7.96
CA GLY A 248 28.88 3.93 -9.34
C GLY A 248 27.41 3.82 -9.73
N LEU A 249 27.09 3.30 -10.91
CA LEU A 249 25.70 3.12 -11.36
C LEU A 249 24.96 1.95 -10.69
N TRP A 250 25.62 1.15 -9.85
CA TRP A 250 24.96 0.03 -9.17
C TRP A 250 23.89 0.48 -8.17
N PHE A 251 23.83 1.76 -7.79
CA PHE A 251 22.72 2.28 -6.99
C PHE A 251 21.35 2.05 -7.66
N LEU A 252 21.30 1.91 -9.00
CA LEU A 252 20.08 1.59 -9.75
C LEU A 252 19.45 0.28 -9.29
N ALA A 253 20.25 -0.68 -8.81
CA ALA A 253 19.76 -1.94 -8.27
C ALA A 253 18.80 -1.71 -7.09
N PHE A 254 19.07 -0.74 -6.22
CA PHE A 254 18.17 -0.40 -5.10
C PHE A 254 16.81 0.11 -5.58
N TYR A 255 16.78 0.93 -6.63
CA TYR A 255 15.53 1.44 -7.19
C TYR A 255 14.72 0.36 -7.90
N VAL A 256 15.39 -0.61 -8.55
CA VAL A 256 14.77 -1.79 -9.15
C VAL A 256 14.20 -2.70 -8.06
N VAL A 257 14.99 -3.07 -7.05
CA VAL A 257 14.55 -3.92 -5.92
C VAL A 257 13.36 -3.27 -5.20
N ARG A 258 13.44 -1.97 -4.91
CA ARG A 258 12.31 -1.21 -4.36
C ARG A 258 11.08 -1.27 -5.26
N GLY A 259 11.27 -1.16 -6.58
CA GLY A 259 10.18 -1.26 -7.55
C GLY A 259 9.50 -2.63 -7.54
N VAL A 260 10.27 -3.72 -7.44
CA VAL A 260 9.73 -5.08 -7.29
C VAL A 260 8.89 -5.21 -6.02
N ILE A 261 9.43 -4.77 -4.88
CA ILE A 261 8.72 -4.82 -3.59
C ILE A 261 7.44 -3.99 -3.65
N ARG A 262 7.52 -2.78 -4.24
CA ARG A 262 6.36 -1.93 -4.45
C ARG A 262 5.31 -2.62 -5.31
N GLY A 263 5.73 -3.29 -6.39
CA GLY A 263 4.83 -4.04 -7.24
C GLY A 263 4.06 -5.13 -6.47
N ILE A 264 4.75 -5.85 -5.57
CA ILE A 264 4.17 -6.89 -4.72
C ILE A 264 3.22 -6.29 -3.67
N TRP A 265 3.61 -5.17 -3.04
CA TRP A 265 2.82 -4.49 -2.01
C TRP A 265 1.51 -3.93 -2.57
N GLU A 266 1.53 -3.33 -3.76
CA GLU A 266 0.32 -2.76 -4.38
C GLU A 266 -0.65 -3.83 -4.92
N THR A 267 -0.19 -5.07 -5.14
CA THR A 267 -1.03 -6.09 -5.80
C THR A 267 -1.20 -7.37 -5.01
N THR A 268 -0.17 -8.20 -4.93
CA THR A 268 -0.22 -9.50 -4.24
C THR A 268 -0.67 -9.30 -2.80
N TYR A 269 -0.09 -8.30 -2.13
CA TYR A 269 -0.38 -8.08 -0.72
C TYR A 269 -1.82 -7.58 -0.48
N MET A 270 -2.34 -6.70 -1.34
CA MET A 270 -3.74 -6.28 -1.29
C MET A 270 -4.69 -7.46 -1.53
N ALA A 271 -4.36 -8.36 -2.47
CA ALA A 271 -5.11 -9.59 -2.68
C ALA A 271 -5.05 -10.53 -1.46
N VAL A 272 -3.88 -10.68 -0.83
CA VAL A 272 -3.70 -11.46 0.40
C VAL A 272 -4.57 -10.92 1.54
N VAL A 273 -4.57 -9.59 1.76
CA VAL A 273 -5.39 -8.95 2.80
C VAL A 273 -6.89 -9.15 2.50
N ALA A 274 -7.33 -8.94 1.26
CA ALA A 274 -8.72 -9.17 0.85
C ALA A 274 -9.14 -10.64 1.04
N ASN A 275 -8.26 -11.59 0.75
CA ASN A 275 -8.53 -13.01 0.92
C ASN A 275 -8.56 -13.43 2.40
N HIS A 276 -7.74 -12.83 3.27
CA HIS A 276 -7.68 -13.14 4.71
C HIS A 276 -8.85 -12.55 5.51
N PHE A 277 -9.36 -11.40 5.06
CA PHE A 277 -10.41 -10.64 5.75
C PHE A 277 -11.58 -10.36 4.80
N PRO A 278 -12.39 -11.38 4.48
CA PRO A 278 -13.53 -11.21 3.60
C PRO A 278 -14.62 -10.35 4.25
N ASP A 279 -15.55 -9.90 3.41
CA ASP A 279 -16.80 -9.24 3.79
C ASP A 279 -16.59 -7.98 4.65
N SER A 280 -17.36 -7.83 5.72
CA SER A 280 -17.34 -6.66 6.60
C SER A 280 -15.98 -6.42 7.28
N ALA A 281 -15.14 -7.45 7.41
CA ALA A 281 -13.81 -7.31 7.99
C ALA A 281 -12.82 -6.62 7.04
N SER A 282 -13.05 -6.63 5.72
CA SER A 282 -12.13 -6.06 4.73
C SER A 282 -11.83 -4.58 4.99
N LYS A 283 -12.87 -3.79 5.31
CA LYS A 283 -12.75 -2.36 5.61
C LYS A 283 -11.84 -2.09 6.81
N ALA A 284 -12.04 -2.83 7.89
CA ALA A 284 -11.22 -2.71 9.09
C ALA A 284 -9.78 -3.20 8.82
N ALA A 285 -9.60 -4.21 7.96
CA ALA A 285 -8.29 -4.72 7.60
C ALA A 285 -7.49 -3.70 6.77
N PHE A 286 -8.08 -3.11 5.72
CA PHE A 286 -7.43 -2.07 4.92
C PHE A 286 -7.17 -0.78 5.72
N ALA A 287 -8.05 -0.42 6.66
CA ALA A 287 -7.80 0.70 7.56
C ALA A 287 -6.53 0.46 8.41
N ASN A 288 -6.42 -0.74 9.00
CA ASN A 288 -5.23 -1.14 9.77
C ASN A 288 -3.97 -1.21 8.90
N LEU A 289 -4.09 -1.71 7.68
CA LEU A 289 -3.00 -1.77 6.72
C LEU A 289 -2.40 -0.39 6.45
N ASN A 290 -3.26 0.60 6.18
CA ASN A 290 -2.83 1.97 5.91
C ASN A 290 -2.27 2.66 7.15
N MET A 291 -2.86 2.41 8.32
CA MET A 291 -2.31 2.88 9.60
C MET A 291 -0.90 2.32 9.85
N GLN A 292 -0.73 1.00 9.70
CA GLN A 292 0.57 0.33 9.83
C GLN A 292 1.59 0.91 8.84
N ALA A 293 1.18 1.18 7.60
CA ALA A 293 2.03 1.81 6.60
C ALA A 293 2.47 3.22 7.01
N ALA A 294 1.56 4.04 7.55
CA ALA A 294 1.87 5.39 8.01
C ALA A 294 2.81 5.38 9.23
N ILE A 295 2.51 4.55 10.24
CA ILE A 295 3.35 4.39 11.44
C ILE A 295 4.74 3.89 11.05
N SER A 296 4.81 2.88 10.17
CA SER A 296 6.10 2.34 9.72
C SER A 296 6.91 3.37 8.94
N ALA A 297 6.27 4.21 8.10
CA ALA A 297 6.97 5.28 7.39
C ALA A 297 7.53 6.34 8.37
N CYS A 298 6.75 6.71 9.39
CA CYS A 298 7.18 7.64 10.44
C CYS A 298 8.37 7.06 11.22
N LEU A 299 8.25 5.82 11.71
CA LEU A 299 9.32 5.14 12.42
C LEU A 299 10.57 4.98 11.55
N ALA A 300 10.41 4.57 10.30
CA ALA A 300 11.53 4.44 9.36
C ALA A 300 12.30 5.75 9.17
N TRP A 301 11.59 6.89 9.12
CA TRP A 301 12.20 8.22 9.05
C TRP A 301 12.92 8.59 10.36
N CYS A 302 12.28 8.43 11.52
CA CYS A 302 12.89 8.75 12.82
C CYS A 302 14.13 7.89 13.08
N LEU A 303 14.00 6.57 12.90
CA LEU A 303 15.10 5.62 13.10
C LEU A 303 16.27 5.90 12.17
N ARG A 304 16.03 6.40 10.96
CA ARG A 304 17.12 6.72 10.03
C ARG A 304 17.97 7.88 10.54
N ILE A 305 17.41 8.84 11.27
CA ILE A 305 18.16 9.98 11.82
C ILE A 305 19.16 9.53 12.88
N ASP A 306 18.74 8.61 13.75
CA ASP A 306 19.51 8.25 14.93
C ASP A 306 20.36 6.98 14.76
N LEU A 307 20.01 6.09 13.82
CA LEU A 307 20.71 4.81 13.63
C LEU A 307 21.80 4.90 12.56
N SER A 308 22.92 4.23 12.83
CA SER A 308 23.97 3.97 11.83
C SER A 308 23.45 3.11 10.68
N ASP A 309 23.97 3.31 9.47
CA ASP A 309 23.57 2.57 8.26
C ASP A 309 23.62 1.03 8.43
N PRO A 310 24.66 0.42 9.05
CA PRO A 310 24.69 -1.03 9.21
C PRO A 310 23.57 -1.57 10.09
N LEU A 311 23.25 -0.86 11.18
CA LEU A 311 22.17 -1.25 12.09
C LEU A 311 20.79 -1.10 11.41
N TYR A 312 20.59 -0.02 10.66
CA TYR A 312 19.35 0.17 9.88
C TYR A 312 19.17 -0.93 8.83
N CYS A 313 20.25 -1.29 8.11
CA CYS A 313 20.21 -2.38 7.12
C CYS A 313 19.97 -3.75 7.78
N ALA A 314 20.56 -4.01 8.94
CA ALA A 314 20.29 -5.23 9.72
C ALA A 314 18.81 -5.31 10.13
N MET A 315 18.18 -4.20 10.50
CA MET A 315 16.74 -4.14 10.75
C MET A 315 15.91 -4.45 9.50
N VAL A 316 16.28 -3.89 8.34
CA VAL A 316 15.63 -4.21 7.05
C VAL A 316 15.72 -5.70 6.74
N VAL A 317 16.89 -6.32 6.91
CA VAL A 317 17.10 -7.76 6.71
C VAL A 317 16.25 -8.57 7.70
N ALA A 318 16.27 -8.22 8.98
CA ALA A 318 15.51 -8.93 10.01
C ALA A 318 13.99 -8.91 9.72
N VAL A 319 13.45 -7.73 9.36
CA VAL A 319 12.04 -7.61 8.96
C VAL A 319 11.78 -8.39 7.67
N GLY A 320 12.69 -8.34 6.69
CA GLY A 320 12.62 -9.11 5.45
C GLY A 320 12.49 -10.62 5.70
N CYS A 321 13.30 -11.16 6.61
CA CYS A 321 13.25 -12.57 7.03
C CYS A 321 11.95 -12.93 7.74
N ALA A 322 11.27 -11.98 8.40
CA ALA A 322 10.01 -12.22 9.09
C ALA A 322 8.77 -12.19 8.16
N ILE A 323 8.89 -11.67 6.93
CA ILE A 323 7.75 -11.55 6.00
C ILE A 323 7.13 -12.91 5.66
N MET A 324 7.93 -13.88 5.21
CA MET A 324 7.41 -15.17 4.79
C MET A 324 6.89 -16.01 5.97
N PRO A 325 7.61 -16.13 7.10
CA PRO A 325 7.06 -16.75 8.31
C PRO A 325 5.76 -16.10 8.79
N GLY A 326 5.68 -14.76 8.76
CA GLY A 326 4.47 -14.02 9.11
C GLY A 326 3.30 -14.38 8.20
N PHE A 327 3.51 -14.40 6.88
CA PHE A 327 2.49 -14.81 5.92
C PHE A 327 2.02 -16.25 6.13
N LEU A 328 2.94 -17.20 6.35
CA LEU A 328 2.59 -18.59 6.63
C LEU A 328 1.78 -18.73 7.92
N GLY A 329 2.20 -18.05 8.99
CA GLY A 329 1.47 -18.02 10.26
C GLY A 329 0.05 -17.47 10.10
N ALA A 330 -0.11 -16.39 9.33
CA ALA A 330 -1.44 -15.83 9.04
C ALA A 330 -2.33 -16.80 8.25
N SER A 331 -1.74 -17.52 7.29
CA SER A 331 -2.45 -18.51 6.47
C SER A 331 -2.88 -19.73 7.29
N MET A 332 -2.04 -20.22 8.21
CA MET A 332 -2.39 -21.32 9.12
C MET A 332 -3.56 -20.95 10.03
N LEU A 333 -3.55 -19.73 10.60
CA LEU A 333 -4.66 -19.23 11.41
C LEU A 333 -5.95 -19.06 10.61
N GLN A 334 -5.85 -18.73 9.31
CA GLN A 334 -7.03 -18.67 8.44
C GLN A 334 -7.62 -20.06 8.20
N GLY A 335 -6.78 -21.07 7.96
CA GLY A 335 -7.21 -22.46 7.76
C GLY A 335 -7.99 -22.99 8.97
N ALA A 336 -7.40 -22.89 10.17
CA ALA A 336 -8.03 -23.36 11.41
C ALA A 336 -9.43 -22.74 11.66
N ARG A 337 -9.63 -21.49 11.24
CA ARG A 337 -10.94 -20.81 11.37
C ARG A 337 -11.97 -21.32 10.37
N LYS A 338 -11.56 -21.66 9.14
CA LYS A 338 -12.46 -22.25 8.13
C LYS A 338 -12.94 -23.62 8.59
N ASP A 339 -12.02 -24.45 9.07
CA ASP A 339 -12.34 -25.80 9.55
C ASP A 339 -13.33 -25.76 10.72
N GLY A 340 -13.14 -24.84 11.67
CA GLY A 340 -14.06 -24.65 12.79
C GLY A 340 -15.46 -24.15 12.37
N ALA A 341 -15.54 -23.29 11.36
CA ALA A 341 -16.82 -22.77 10.86
C ALA A 341 -17.61 -23.83 10.07
N GLU A 342 -16.93 -24.68 9.30
CA GLU A 342 -17.55 -25.80 8.61
C GLU A 342 -18.12 -26.81 9.61
N GLN A 343 -17.37 -27.14 10.67
CA GLN A 343 -17.83 -28.02 11.75
C GLN A 343 -19.07 -27.47 12.48
N SER A 344 -19.10 -26.17 12.82
CA SER A 344 -20.29 -25.58 13.47
C SER A 344 -21.52 -25.61 12.57
N SER A 345 -21.36 -25.35 11.26
CA SER A 345 -22.48 -25.36 10.31
C SER A 345 -23.03 -26.76 10.02
N GLY A 346 -22.21 -27.80 10.23
CA GLY A 346 -22.62 -29.20 10.13
C GLY A 346 -23.51 -29.62 11.30
N ASN A 347 -23.13 -29.23 12.53
CA ASN A 347 -23.88 -29.57 13.74
C ASN A 347 -25.27 -28.91 13.79
N ASP A 348 -25.39 -27.62 13.43
CA ASP A 348 -26.70 -26.94 13.43
C ASP A 348 -27.71 -27.62 12.48
N LYS A 349 -27.23 -28.12 11.34
CA LYS A 349 -28.08 -28.87 10.39
C LYS A 349 -28.45 -30.26 10.89
N GLN A 350 -27.61 -30.86 11.74
CA GLN A 350 -27.88 -32.15 12.33
C GLN A 350 -28.89 -32.01 13.47
N ASP A 351 -28.73 -31.02 14.34
CA ASP A 351 -29.70 -30.70 15.40
C ASP A 351 -31.08 -30.31 14.81
N GLU A 352 -31.13 -29.57 13.71
CA GLU A 352 -32.40 -29.31 13.00
C GLU A 352 -33.06 -30.57 12.42
N ARG A 353 -32.27 -31.58 12.01
CA ARG A 353 -32.80 -32.85 11.52
C ARG A 353 -33.34 -33.70 12.66
N ASP A 354 -32.60 -33.79 13.76
CA ASP A 354 -32.99 -34.58 14.92
C ASP A 354 -34.20 -33.97 15.65
N GLY A 355 -34.31 -32.63 15.68
CA GLY A 355 -35.50 -31.94 16.18
C GLY A 355 -36.76 -32.22 15.36
N ARG A 356 -36.68 -32.26 14.03
CA ARG A 356 -37.84 -32.59 13.17
C ARG A 356 -38.27 -34.06 13.25
N ALA A 357 -37.35 -34.97 13.58
CA ALA A 357 -37.69 -36.37 13.78
C ALA A 357 -38.57 -36.57 15.03
N HIS A 358 -38.44 -35.72 16.05
CA HIS A 358 -39.24 -35.79 17.27
C HIS A 358 -40.63 -35.17 17.17
N GLU A 359 -40.88 -34.25 16.23
CA GLU A 359 -42.21 -33.66 16.02
C GLU A 359 -43.14 -34.52 15.13
N SER A 360 -42.64 -35.62 14.55
CA SER A 360 -43.41 -36.48 13.64
C SER A 360 -43.93 -37.79 14.26
N VAL A 361 -43.84 -37.93 15.59
CA VAL A 361 -44.39 -39.05 16.39
C VAL A 361 -45.36 -38.49 17.41
#